data_AF-K2C558-F1
#
_entry.id   AF-K2C558-F1
#
_cell.length_a   1.000
_cell.length_b   1.000
_cell.length_c   1.000
_cell.angle_alpha   90.00
_cell.angle_beta   90.00
_cell.angle_gamma   90.00
#
_symmetry.space_group_name_H-M   'P 1'
#
loop_
_entity.id
_entity.type
_entity.pdbx_description
1 polymer ?
#
loop_
_entity_poly.entity_id
_entity_poly.type
_entity_poly.pdbx_seq_one_letter_code
_entity_poly.pdbx_strand_id
1 'polypeptide(L)'
;MFNLATEEVMRLTVKLAAPMVVSKTIGGFLLVIPIIGGYFSGDSIKGTVISGGADWNTTLDTGVAHVFAKYLLETNDGEYIAIENEGLLNSISNLTKDFQCH
;
A
#
# COMPACT_ATOMS: atom_id res chain seq x y z
N MET A 1 33.36 4.28 9.02
CA MET A 1 32.12 5.08 8.94
C MET A 1 31.52 4.83 7.57
N PHE A 2 30.37 4.16 7.48
CA PHE A 2 29.72 3.88 6.19
C PHE A 2 28.79 5.03 5.83
N ASN A 3 28.90 5.53 4.60
CA ASN A 3 28.01 6.56 4.08
C ASN A 3 26.93 5.88 3.24
N LEU A 4 25.68 6.00 3.67
CA LEU A 4 24.52 5.52 2.93
C LEU A 4 24.02 6.67 2.05
N ALA A 5 23.96 6.41 0.75
CA ALA A 5 23.36 7.31 -0.24
C ALA A 5 22.14 6.64 -0.86
N THR A 6 21.15 7.44 -1.23
CA THR A 6 19.91 6.97 -1.86
C THR A 6 19.73 7.66 -3.20
N GLU A 7 19.15 6.95 -4.17
CA GLU A 7 18.77 7.47 -5.48
C GLU A 7 17.31 7.10 -5.74
N GLU A 8 16.53 8.02 -6.31
CA GLU A 8 15.16 7.74 -6.71
C GLU A 8 15.16 6.94 -8.03
N VAL A 9 14.74 5.68 -7.97
CA VAL A 9 14.68 4.82 -9.16
C VAL A 9 13.35 4.97 -9.91
N MET A 10 12.24 5.14 -9.19
CA MET A 10 10.91 5.29 -9.76
C MET A 10 9.90 5.88 -8.77
N ARG A 11 8.80 6.39 -9.31
CA ARG A 11 7.64 6.88 -8.56
C ARG A 11 6.36 6.25 -9.07
N LEU A 12 5.47 5.86 -8.15
CA LEU A 12 4.18 5.26 -8.44
C LEU A 12 3.05 6.23 -8.06
N THR A 13 2.06 6.36 -8.93
CA THR A 13 0.76 6.98 -8.62
C THR A 13 -0.31 5.89 -8.68
N VAL A 14 -0.79 5.46 -7.51
CA VAL A 14 -1.70 4.32 -7.36
C VAL A 14 -3.14 4.77 -7.16
N LYS A 15 -4.08 4.15 -7.88
CA LYS A 15 -5.52 4.37 -7.73
C LYS A 15 -6.10 3.30 -6.81
N LEU A 16 -6.86 3.75 -5.83
CA LEU A 16 -7.46 2.89 -4.81
C LEU A 16 -8.99 2.92 -4.93
N ALA A 17 -9.63 1.79 -4.67
CA ALA A 17 -11.07 1.74 -4.46
C ALA A 17 -11.43 2.11 -3.01
N ALA A 18 -12.74 2.14 -2.73
CA ALA A 18 -13.22 2.30 -1.36
C ALA A 18 -12.68 1.19 -0.44
N PRO A 19 -12.24 1.51 0.79
CA PRO A 19 -11.82 0.51 1.75
C PRO A 19 -12.94 -0.47 2.10
N MET A 20 -12.59 -1.74 2.24
CA MET A 20 -13.47 -2.78 2.73
C MET A 20 -13.11 -3.08 4.18
N VAL A 21 -14.09 -2.93 5.08
CA VAL A 21 -13.95 -3.33 6.48
C VAL A 21 -14.11 -4.84 6.56
N VAL A 22 -13.04 -5.55 6.95
CA VAL A 22 -13.10 -7.01 7.09
C VAL A 22 -13.60 -7.37 8.48
N SER A 23 -12.89 -6.97 9.54
CA SER A 23 -13.34 -7.17 10.92
C SER A 23 -12.43 -6.46 11.93
N LYS A 24 -12.93 -6.35 13.17
CA LYS A 24 -12.07 -6.27 14.35
C LYS A 24 -11.54 -7.68 14.64
N THR A 25 -10.24 -7.86 14.49
CA THR A 25 -9.52 -9.10 14.81
C THR A 25 -8.93 -9.04 16.22
N ILE A 26 -8.39 -10.16 16.72
CA ILE A 26 -7.67 -10.21 18.01
C ILE A 26 -6.42 -9.31 18.00
N GLY A 27 -5.84 -9.03 16.83
CA GLY A 27 -4.62 -8.22 16.68
C GLY A 27 -4.84 -6.76 16.27
N GLY A 28 -6.09 -6.33 16.09
CA GLY A 28 -6.41 -4.99 15.60
C GLY A 28 -7.51 -4.98 14.54
N PHE A 29 -7.68 -3.83 13.89
CA PHE A 29 -8.74 -3.59 12.91
C PHE A 29 -8.22 -3.70 11.48
N LEU A 30 -8.77 -4.64 10.70
CA LEU A 30 -8.33 -4.91 9.33
C LEU A 30 -9.20 -4.17 8.30
N LEU A 31 -8.53 -3.35 7.50
CA LEU A 31 -9.04 -2.75 6.28
C LEU A 31 -8.31 -3.33 5.07
N VAL A 32 -9.08 -3.69 4.04
CA VAL A 32 -8.52 -4.08 2.74
C VAL A 32 -8.86 -2.99 1.74
N ILE A 33 -7.84 -2.40 1.11
CA ILE A 33 -7.99 -1.29 0.17
C ILE A 33 -7.58 -1.79 -1.23
N PRO A 34 -8.54 -2.07 -2.13
CA PRO A 34 -8.22 -2.58 -3.46
C PRO A 34 -7.41 -1.60 -4.29
N ILE A 35 -6.36 -2.12 -4.93
CA ILE A 35 -5.57 -1.40 -5.92
C ILE A 35 -6.21 -1.67 -7.28
N ILE A 36 -6.78 -0.61 -7.87
CA ILE A 36 -7.56 -0.68 -9.12
C ILE A 36 -6.81 -0.09 -10.31
N GLY A 37 -5.53 0.18 -10.14
CA GLY A 37 -4.61 0.56 -11.20
C GLY A 37 -3.77 1.77 -10.84
N GLY A 38 -3.28 2.48 -11.86
CA GLY A 38 -2.34 3.57 -11.68
C GLY A 38 -1.25 3.54 -12.74
N TYR A 39 -0.20 4.32 -12.51
CA TYR A 39 0.96 4.37 -13.39
C TYR A 39 2.22 4.59 -12.57
N PHE A 40 3.36 4.28 -13.18
CA PHE A 40 4.65 4.56 -12.59
C PHE A 40 5.65 5.03 -13.62
N SER A 41 6.64 5.79 -13.17
CA SER A 41 7.69 6.34 -14.01
C SER A 41 8.98 6.56 -13.21
N GLY A 42 10.09 6.28 -13.85
CA GLY A 42 11.46 6.59 -13.45
C GLY A 42 12.34 6.72 -14.71
N ASP A 43 13.61 7.05 -14.54
CA ASP A 43 14.48 7.39 -15.67
C ASP A 43 14.63 6.25 -16.68
N SER A 44 14.69 5.01 -16.19
CA SER A 44 14.87 3.80 -17.02
C SER A 44 13.63 2.90 -17.08
N ILE A 45 12.52 3.28 -16.44
CA ILE A 45 11.37 2.39 -16.29
C ILE A 45 10.05 3.15 -16.25
N LYS A 46 9.03 2.65 -16.92
CA LYS A 46 7.68 3.23 -16.91
C LYS A 46 6.66 2.16 -17.24
N GLY A 47 5.43 2.37 -16.78
CA GLY A 47 4.38 1.39 -16.99
C GLY A 47 3.11 1.70 -16.22
N THR A 48 2.30 0.67 -16.07
CA THR A 48 1.01 0.73 -15.40
C THR A 48 1.02 -0.11 -14.13
N VAL A 49 0.21 0.31 -13.15
CA VAL A 49 -0.14 -0.53 -12.02
C VAL A 49 -1.35 -1.35 -12.46
N ILE A 50 -1.29 -2.67 -12.30
CA ILE A 50 -2.37 -3.58 -12.72
C ILE A 50 -3.42 -3.68 -11.62
N SER A 51 -4.69 -3.63 -12.02
CA SER A 51 -5.82 -3.87 -11.12
C SER A 51 -5.82 -5.33 -10.67
N GLY A 52 -5.95 -5.58 -9.37
CA GLY A 52 -6.07 -6.94 -8.81
C GLY A 52 -5.30 -7.17 -7.51
N GLY A 53 -4.44 -6.24 -7.13
CA GLY A 53 -3.81 -6.21 -5.81
C GLY A 53 -4.63 -5.48 -4.76
N ALA A 54 -4.12 -5.44 -3.53
CA ALA A 54 -4.69 -4.66 -2.45
C ALA A 54 -3.62 -4.28 -1.42
N ASP A 55 -3.91 -3.22 -0.65
CA ASP A 55 -3.25 -2.90 0.60
C ASP A 55 -4.06 -3.49 1.77
N TRP A 56 -3.40 -4.35 2.55
CA TRP A 56 -3.93 -5.03 3.72
C TRP A 56 -3.42 -4.28 4.95
N ASN A 57 -4.24 -3.35 5.42
CA ASN A 57 -3.88 -2.45 6.51
C ASN A 57 -4.51 -2.93 7.81
N THR A 58 -3.67 -3.30 8.78
CA THR A 58 -4.08 -3.68 10.13
C THR A 58 -3.70 -2.60 11.12
N THR A 59 -4.67 -1.86 11.64
CA THR A 59 -4.45 -0.95 12.76
C THR A 59 -4.42 -1.74 14.06
N LEU A 60 -3.24 -1.83 14.68
CA LEU A 60 -3.03 -2.50 15.95
C LEU A 60 -3.66 -1.71 17.10
N ASP A 61 -3.93 -2.38 18.22
CA ASP A 61 -4.50 -1.75 19.42
C ASP A 61 -3.60 -0.64 20.01
N THR A 62 -2.30 -0.66 19.68
CA THR A 62 -1.34 0.40 20.04
C THR A 62 -1.51 1.68 19.22
N GLY A 63 -2.37 1.66 18.19
CA GLY A 63 -2.54 2.75 17.23
C GLY A 63 -1.52 2.75 16.09
N VAL A 64 -0.59 1.79 16.04
CA VAL A 64 0.30 1.62 14.88
C VAL A 64 -0.44 0.85 13.79
N ALA A 65 -0.33 1.30 12.54
CA ALA A 65 -0.85 0.55 11.40
C ALA A 65 0.27 -0.28 10.76
N HIS A 66 0.05 -1.59 10.65
CA HIS A 66 0.82 -2.45 9.77
C HIS A 66 0.21 -2.39 8.38
N VAL A 67 1.01 -1.97 7.40
CA VAL A 67 0.60 -1.90 5.99
C VAL A 67 1.29 -2.99 5.21
N PHE A 68 0.54 -3.68 4.37
CA PHE A 68 1.05 -4.74 3.51
C PHE A 68 0.32 -4.70 2.17
N ALA A 69 0.96 -4.14 1.15
CA ALA A 69 0.40 -4.10 -0.20
C ALA A 69 1.06 -5.16 -1.10
N LYS A 70 0.22 -5.93 -1.80
CA LYS A 70 0.66 -6.88 -2.83
C LYS A 70 -0.06 -6.62 -4.14
N TYR A 71 0.69 -6.36 -5.20
CA TYR A 71 0.15 -6.00 -6.53
C TYR A 71 1.17 -6.22 -7.65
N LEU A 72 0.74 -6.04 -8.90
CA LEU A 72 1.56 -6.15 -10.09
C LEU A 72 1.76 -4.79 -10.76
N LEU A 73 2.95 -4.57 -11.28
CA LEU A 73 3.23 -3.57 -12.30
C LEU A 73 3.39 -4.28 -13.66
N GLU A 74 3.00 -3.61 -14.73
CA GLU A 74 3.32 -3.99 -16.11
C GLU A 74 4.12 -2.86 -16.74
N THR A 75 5.35 -3.15 -17.17
CA THR A 75 6.19 -2.19 -17.86
C THR A 75 5.69 -1.95 -19.29
N ASN A 76 6.06 -0.82 -19.89
CA ASN A 76 5.66 -0.52 -21.27
C ASN A 76 6.23 -1.49 -22.32
N ASP A 77 7.29 -2.23 -21.99
CA ASP A 77 7.87 -3.30 -22.82
C ASP A 77 7.28 -4.69 -22.52
N GLY A 78 6.27 -4.78 -21.64
CA GLY A 78 5.43 -5.96 -21.46
C GLY A 78 5.88 -6.92 -20.35
N GLU A 79 6.80 -6.52 -19.48
CA GLU A 79 7.27 -7.32 -18.35
C GLU A 79 6.43 -7.05 -17.09
N TYR A 80 6.20 -8.10 -16.29
CA TYR A 80 5.49 -7.98 -15.02
C TYR A 80 6.45 -7.93 -13.84
N ILE A 81 6.19 -7.01 -12.91
CA ILE A 81 6.94 -6.87 -11.65
C ILE A 81 5.97 -7.08 -10.49
N ALA A 82 6.24 -8.07 -9.65
CA ALA A 82 5.51 -8.26 -8.41
C ALA A 82 6.04 -7.32 -7.33
N ILE A 83 5.13 -6.59 -6.70
CA ILE A 83 5.44 -5.70 -5.58
C ILE A 83 4.84 -6.27 -4.30
N GLU A 84 5.68 -6.40 -3.29
CA GLU A 84 5.29 -6.52 -1.89
C GLU A 84 5.86 -5.30 -1.16
N ASN A 85 4.98 -4.44 -0.64
CA ASN A 85 5.35 -3.25 0.10
C ASN A 85 4.82 -3.37 1.52
N GLU A 86 5.72 -3.52 2.48
CA GLU A 86 5.39 -3.75 3.88
C GLU A 86 6.03 -2.68 4.76
N GLY A 87 5.28 -2.19 5.75
CA GLY A 87 5.79 -1.18 6.67
C GLY A 87 4.93 -0.99 7.90
N LEU A 88 5.43 -0.14 8.79
CA LEU A 88 4.71 0.35 9.96
C LEU A 88 4.49 1.85 9.82
N LEU A 89 3.23 2.26 9.93
CA LEU A 89 2.83 3.65 9.96
C LEU A 89 2.41 4.02 11.39
N ASN A 90 3.12 4.99 11.96
CA ASN A 90 2.67 5.63 13.19
C ASN A 90 1.41 6.44 12.86
N SER A 91 0.24 6.00 13.30
CA SER A 91 -1.00 6.74 13.05
C SER A 91 -0.96 8.05 13.84
N ILE A 92 -0.72 9.17 13.18
CA ILE A 92 -1.16 10.47 13.69
C ILE A 92 -2.67 10.51 13.43
N SER A 93 -3.44 10.24 14.50
CA SER A 93 -4.87 10.47 14.69
C SER A 93 -5.65 11.02 13.49
N ASN A 94 -6.60 10.23 12.95
CA ASN A 94 -7.99 10.63 12.73
C ASN A 94 -8.85 9.59 11.97
N LEU A 95 -8.29 8.50 11.42
CA LEU A 95 -9.10 7.51 10.70
C LEU A 95 -9.90 6.55 11.62
N THR A 96 -9.58 6.46 12.91
CA THR A 96 -10.26 5.55 13.85
C THR A 96 -11.50 6.15 14.51
N LYS A 97 -11.82 7.44 14.33
CA LYS A 97 -13.01 8.04 14.94
C LYS A 97 -14.32 7.69 14.23
N ASP A 98 -14.26 7.27 12.96
CA ASP A 98 -15.47 7.06 12.15
C ASP A 98 -15.86 5.58 11.97
N PHE A 99 -15.07 4.64 12.50
CA PHE A 99 -15.37 3.20 12.47
C PHE A 99 -15.80 2.64 13.83
N GLN A 100 -16.56 3.43 14.59
CA GLN A 100 -17.33 2.91 15.72
C GLN A 100 -18.48 2.06 15.15
N CYS A 101 -18.24 0.74 15.03
CA CYS A 101 -19.31 -0.23 14.82
C CYS A 101 -20.35 -0.06 15.94
N HIS A 102 -21.61 0.22 15.57
CA HIS A 102 -22.76 -0.07 16.44
C HIS A 102 -22.97 -1.58 16.54
#